data_AF-A0A4P6EZ12-F1
#
_entry.id   AF-A0A4P6EZ12-F1
#
_cell.length_a   1.000
_cell.length_b   1.000
_cell.length_c   1.000
_cell.angle_alpha   90.00
_cell.angle_beta   90.00
_cell.angle_gamma   90.00
#
_symmetry.space_group_name_H-M   'P 1'
#
loop_
_entity.id
_entity.type
_entity.pdbx_description
1 polymer ?
#
loop_
_entity_poly.entity_id
_entity_poly.type
_entity_poly.pdbx_seq_one_letter_code
_entity_poly.pdbx_strand_id
1 'polypeptide(L)'
;MGNLTQYGIHLDAQSIHDKQFEKKMRGYDSQEVDEYLDEIIKDYTRMQEIIARFEADLADIHVELLKNKESYDQFMMKRRLEDLEIKVFGERREHLRPRL
;
A
#
# COMPACT_ATOMS: atom_id res chain seq x y z
N MET A 1 -2.82 -11.08 4.87
CA MET A 1 -2.16 -11.30 3.56
C MET A 1 -3.24 -11.64 2.56
N GLY A 2 -3.37 -10.85 1.50
CA GLY A 2 -4.39 -11.06 0.47
C GLY A 2 -4.27 -12.45 -0.15
N ASN A 3 -5.39 -12.99 -0.63
CA ASN A 3 -5.40 -14.29 -1.28
C ASN A 3 -4.63 -14.20 -2.62
N LEU A 4 -3.34 -14.54 -2.61
CA LEU A 4 -2.45 -14.46 -3.77
C LEU A 4 -2.83 -15.43 -4.91
N THR A 5 -3.75 -16.36 -4.67
CA THR A 5 -4.24 -17.29 -5.70
C THR A 5 -4.93 -16.59 -6.86
N GLN A 6 -5.49 -15.39 -6.64
CA GLN A 6 -6.08 -14.58 -7.71
C GLN A 6 -5.04 -14.10 -8.74
N TYR A 7 -3.76 -14.07 -8.37
CA TYR A 7 -2.64 -13.73 -9.24
C TYR A 7 -1.93 -14.98 -9.80
N GLY A 8 -2.51 -16.18 -9.62
CA GLY A 8 -1.90 -17.44 -10.05
C GLY A 8 -0.72 -17.88 -9.18
N ILE A 9 -0.56 -17.32 -7.98
CA ILE A 9 0.47 -17.71 -7.02
C ILE A 9 -0.13 -18.71 -6.04
N HIS A 10 0.41 -19.93 -6.03
CA HIS A 10 -0.14 -21.06 -5.28
C HIS A 10 0.74 -21.57 -4.16
N LEU A 11 1.98 -21.08 -4.07
CA LEU A 11 2.96 -21.51 -3.07
C LEU A 11 3.39 -20.30 -2.22
N ASP A 12 3.68 -20.58 -0.97
CA ASP A 12 4.35 -19.68 -0.04
C ASP A 12 5.54 -20.39 0.61
N ALA A 13 6.40 -19.64 1.30
CA ALA A 13 7.60 -20.19 1.93
C ALA A 13 7.27 -21.37 2.89
N GLN A 14 6.17 -21.26 3.64
CA GLN A 14 5.76 -22.27 4.61
C GLN A 14 5.29 -23.57 3.94
N SER A 15 4.46 -23.48 2.91
CA SER A 15 3.96 -24.65 2.16
C SER A 15 5.07 -25.37 1.39
N ILE A 16 6.11 -24.65 0.96
CA ILE A 16 7.31 -25.25 0.37
C ILE A 16 8.11 -25.98 1.45
N HIS A 17 8.36 -25.35 2.59
CA HIS A 17 9.07 -25.97 3.72
C HIS A 17 8.38 -27.25 4.24
N ASP A 18 7.04 -27.22 4.36
CA ASP A 18 6.27 -28.34 4.91
C ASP A 18 6.02 -29.45 3.86
N LYS A 19 6.47 -29.26 2.62
CA LYS A 19 6.23 -30.21 1.53
C LYS A 19 7.01 -31.50 1.74
N GLN A 20 6.28 -32.60 1.86
CA GLN A 20 6.85 -33.95 1.85
C GLN A 20 6.70 -34.59 0.47
N PHE A 21 7.79 -35.13 -0.07
CA PHE A 21 7.82 -35.85 -1.35
C PHE A 21 7.75 -37.36 -1.13
N GLU A 22 6.98 -38.04 -1.98
CA GLU A 22 6.95 -39.51 -1.98
C GLU A 22 8.30 -40.07 -2.46
N LYS A 23 8.88 -41.00 -1.71
CA LYS A 23 10.09 -41.71 -2.12
C LYS A 23 9.77 -42.77 -3.16
N LYS A 24 10.50 -42.74 -4.28
CA LYS A 24 10.37 -43.72 -5.39
C LYS A 24 11.73 -44.38 -5.64
N MET A 25 11.72 -45.58 -6.24
CA MET A 25 12.92 -46.37 -6.60
C MET A 25 13.93 -45.61 -7.48
N ARG A 26 13.47 -44.62 -8.24
CA ARG A 26 14.29 -43.67 -8.99
C ARG A 26 13.77 -42.27 -8.73
N GLY A 27 14.65 -41.32 -8.52
CA GLY A 27 14.33 -39.93 -8.23
C GLY A 27 15.60 -39.10 -8.06
N TYR A 28 15.39 -37.82 -7.81
CA TYR A 28 16.47 -36.90 -7.43
C TYR A 28 17.03 -37.26 -6.05
N ASP A 29 18.27 -36.85 -5.80
CA ASP A 29 18.85 -36.93 -4.47
C ASP A 29 18.06 -36.01 -3.53
N SER A 30 17.59 -36.54 -2.40
CA SER A 30 16.79 -35.75 -1.46
C SER A 30 17.57 -34.58 -0.89
N GLN A 31 18.88 -34.73 -0.65
CA GLN A 31 19.69 -33.67 -0.09
C GLN A 31 19.87 -32.52 -1.09
N GLU A 32 20.13 -32.82 -2.37
CA GLU A 32 20.25 -31.80 -3.42
C GLU A 32 18.92 -31.04 -3.61
N VAL A 33 17.79 -31.75 -3.52
CA VAL A 33 16.46 -31.13 -3.56
C VAL A 33 16.24 -30.23 -2.35
N ASP A 34 16.54 -30.69 -1.14
CA ASP A 34 16.35 -29.90 0.08
C ASP A 34 17.20 -28.63 0.07
N GLU A 35 18.48 -28.73 -0.31
CA GLU A 35 19.38 -27.57 -0.45
C GLU A 35 18.85 -26.55 -1.48
N TYR A 36 18.25 -27.03 -2.58
CA TYR A 36 17.63 -26.16 -3.58
C TYR A 36 16.33 -25.51 -3.08
N LEU A 37 15.50 -26.26 -2.35
CA LEU A 37 14.26 -25.75 -1.77
C LEU A 37 14.54 -24.70 -0.68
N ASP A 38 15.62 -24.82 0.09
CA ASP A 38 16.05 -23.81 1.05
C ASP A 38 16.32 -22.45 0.38
N GLU A 39 16.98 -22.43 -0.78
CA GLU A 39 17.20 -21.20 -1.54
C GLU A 39 15.88 -20.61 -2.07
N ILE A 40 14.98 -21.46 -2.58
CA ILE A 40 13.65 -21.02 -3.01
C ILE A 40 12.85 -20.43 -1.85
N ILE A 41 12.90 -21.04 -0.66
CA ILE A 41 12.22 -20.55 0.54
C ILE A 41 12.73 -19.16 0.93
N LYS A 42 14.06 -18.95 0.89
CA LYS A 42 14.66 -17.63 1.14
C LYS A 42 14.15 -16.58 0.15
N ASP A 43 14.11 -16.91 -1.13
CA ASP A 43 13.63 -15.99 -2.16
C ASP A 43 12.14 -15.66 -1.99
N TYR A 44 11.29 -16.65 -1.72
CA TYR A 44 9.87 -16.43 -1.45
C TYR A 44 9.66 -15.55 -0.23
N THR A 45 10.41 -15.78 0.84
CA THR A 45 10.36 -14.93 2.05
C THR A 45 10.75 -13.49 1.73
N ARG A 46 11.85 -13.30 0.99
CA ARG A 46 12.33 -11.97 0.60
C ARG A 46 11.35 -11.25 -0.33
N MET A 47 10.73 -11.97 -1.26
CA MET A 47 9.69 -11.40 -2.13
C MET A 47 8.48 -10.96 -1.33
N GLN A 48 8.02 -11.75 -0.35
CA GLN A 48 6.92 -11.36 0.54
C GLN A 48 7.25 -10.11 1.34
N GLU A 49 8.47 -9.99 1.88
CA GLU A 49 8.93 -8.78 2.57
C GLU A 49 8.94 -7.55 1.66
N ILE A 50 9.40 -7.70 0.41
CA ILE A 50 9.42 -6.60 -0.57
C ILE A 50 8.00 -6.15 -0.92
N ILE A 51 7.09 -7.10 -1.16
CA ILE A 51 5.68 -6.79 -1.44
C ILE A 51 5.07 -6.03 -0.27
N ALA A 52 5.27 -6.51 0.96
CA ALA A 52 4.73 -5.85 2.15
C ALA A 52 5.29 -4.42 2.33
N ARG A 53 6.57 -4.20 2.02
CA ARG A 53 7.16 -2.86 2.02
C ARG A 53 6.52 -1.96 0.96
N PHE A 54 6.36 -2.43 -0.26
CA PHE A 54 5.72 -1.64 -1.32
C PHE A 54 4.24 -1.34 -1.02
N GLU A 55 3.51 -2.29 -0.43
CA GLU A 55 2.13 -2.05 0.01
C GLU A 55 2.07 -0.96 1.09
N ALA A 56 3.02 -0.96 2.04
CA ALA A 56 3.12 0.08 3.05
C ALA A 56 3.46 1.45 2.44
N ASP A 57 4.46 1.52 1.56
CA ASP A 57 4.86 2.74 0.87
C ASP A 57 3.70 3.31 0.04
N LEU A 58 2.95 2.46 -0.66
CA LEU A 58 1.77 2.86 -1.43
C LEU A 58 0.65 3.40 -0.53
N ALA A 59 0.44 2.78 0.64
CA ALA A 59 -0.55 3.27 1.61
C ALA A 59 -0.16 4.65 2.15
N ASP A 60 1.11 4.86 2.48
CA ASP A 60 1.62 6.15 2.97
C ASP A 60 1.48 7.24 1.91
N ILE A 61 1.90 6.96 0.67
CA ILE A 61 1.75 7.90 -0.47
C ILE A 61 0.27 8.23 -0.70
N HIS A 62 -0.63 7.25 -0.61
CA HIS A 62 -2.06 7.49 -0.78
C HIS A 62 -2.61 8.44 0.29
N VAL A 63 -2.20 8.28 1.55
CA VAL A 63 -2.58 9.18 2.65
C VAL A 63 -2.05 10.59 2.42
N GLU A 64 -0.81 10.76 1.95
CA GLU A 64 -0.26 12.08 1.65
C GLU A 64 -1.00 12.78 0.51
N LEU A 65 -1.34 12.06 -0.56
CA LEU A 65 -2.11 12.60 -1.68
C LEU A 65 -3.50 13.09 -1.24
N LEU A 66 -4.19 12.33 -0.38
CA LEU A 66 -5.49 12.74 0.17
C LEU A 66 -5.38 14.02 1.00
N LYS A 67 -4.38 14.10 1.90
CA LYS A 67 -4.12 15.32 2.69
C LYS A 67 -3.84 16.54 1.80
N ASN A 68 -3.06 16.37 0.74
CA ASN A 68 -2.74 17.45 -0.18
C ASN A 68 -3.99 17.91 -0.96
N LYS A 69 -4.81 16.96 -1.43
CA LYS A 69 -6.08 17.28 -2.09
C LYS A 69 -7.03 18.04 -1.18
N GLU A 70 -7.22 17.58 0.06
CA GLU A 70 -8.04 18.29 1.05
C GLU A 70 -7.51 19.70 1.32
N SER A 71 -6.18 19.85 1.41
CA SER A 71 -5.53 21.15 1.58
C SER A 71 -5.78 22.09 0.39
N TYR A 72 -5.70 21.56 -0.84
CA TYR A 72 -6.01 22.31 -2.05
C TYR A 72 -7.48 22.71 -2.12
N ASP A 73 -8.40 21.78 -1.86
CA ASP A 73 -9.83 22.04 -1.86
C ASP A 73 -10.21 23.08 -0.79
N GLN A 74 -9.61 22.97 0.41
CA GLN A 74 -9.78 23.94 1.49
C GLN A 74 -9.25 25.33 1.09
N PHE A 75 -8.08 25.41 0.45
CA PHE A 75 -7.51 26.66 -0.04
C PHE A 75 -8.40 27.30 -1.10
N MET A 76 -8.88 26.53 -2.08
CA MET A 76 -9.75 27.01 -3.14
C MET A 76 -11.10 27.48 -2.60
N MET A 77 -11.64 26.78 -1.60
CA MET A 77 -12.87 27.20 -0.92
C MET A 77 -12.69 28.52 -0.18
N LYS A 78 -11.59 28.69 0.57
CA LYS A 78 -11.26 29.96 1.25
C LYS A 78 -11.17 31.12 0.27
N ARG A 79 -10.45 30.94 -0.83
CA ARG A 79 -10.32 31.97 -1.87
C ARG A 79 -11.67 32.36 -2.48
N ARG A 80 -12.51 31.37 -2.81
CA ARG A 80 -13.87 31.63 -3.34
C ARG A 80 -14.74 32.36 -2.33
N LEU A 81 -14.61 32.03 -1.03
CA LEU A 81 -15.35 32.71 0.03
C LEU A 81 -14.90 34.18 0.14
N GLU A 82 -13.61 34.46 0.12
CA GLU A 82 -13.06 35.82 0.11
C GLU A 82 -13.58 36.65 -1.07
N ASP A 83 -13.57 36.08 -2.29
CA ASP A 83 -14.11 36.73 -3.49
C ASP A 83 -15.60 37.06 -3.34
N LEU A 84 -16.39 36.15 -2.75
CA LEU A 84 -17.81 36.37 -2.49
C LEU A 84 -18.04 37.43 -1.41
N GLU A 85 -17.25 37.44 -0.34
CA GLU A 85 -17.36 38.44 0.72
C GLU A 85 -17.13 39.85 0.18
N ILE A 86 -16.09 40.04 -0.62
CA ILE A 86 -15.80 41.33 -1.25
C ILE A 86 -16.94 41.74 -2.19
N LYS A 87 -17.48 40.81 -3.00
CA LYS A 87 -18.58 41.14 -3.93
C LYS A 87 -19.89 41.48 -3.23
N VAL A 88 -20.21 40.80 -2.13
CA VAL A 88 -21.50 40.97 -1.42
C VAL A 88 -21.45 42.12 -0.44
N PHE A 89 -20.33 42.28 0.29
CA PHE A 89 -20.21 43.24 1.40
C PHE A 89 -19.27 44.41 1.08
N GLY A 90 -18.54 44.38 -0.04
CA GLY A 90 -17.56 45.40 -0.40
C GLY A 90 -16.23 45.30 0.37
N GLU A 91 -16.18 44.48 1.42
CA GLU A 91 -15.02 44.27 2.29
C GLU A 91 -15.03 42.85 2.89
N ARG A 92 -13.88 42.40 3.41
CA ARG A 92 -13.75 41.07 4.03
C ARG A 92 -14.48 41.01 5.37
N ARG A 93 -15.04 39.85 5.74
CA ARG A 93 -15.81 39.70 6.98
C ARG A 93 -15.07 40.06 8.25
N GLU A 94 -13.75 39.86 8.30
CA GLU A 94 -12.92 40.28 9.45
C GLU A 94 -12.99 41.79 9.71
N HIS A 95 -13.34 42.58 8.70
CA HIS A 95 -13.45 44.05 8.78
C HIS A 95 -14.89 44.50 8.99
N LEU A 96 -15.88 43.62 8.79
CA LEU A 96 -17.28 43.88 9.13
C LEU A 96 -17.41 43.89 10.65
N ARG A 97 -17.61 45.08 11.23
CA ARG A 97 -17.92 45.18 12.66
C ARG A 97 -19.19 44.37 12.94
N PRO A 98 -19.25 43.57 14.03
CA PRO A 98 -20.47 42.87 14.39
C PRO A 98 -21.58 43.90 14.58
N ARG A 99 -22.68 43.75 13.83
CA ARG A 99 -23.89 44.54 14.05
C ARG A 99 -24.49 44.07 15.39
N LEU A 100 -24.42 44.93 16.40
CA LEU A 100 -25.23 44.85 17.61
C LEU A 100 -26.72 44.90 17.26
#